data_AF-R0LIG0-F1
#
_entry.id   AF-R0LIG0-F1
#
_cell.length_a   1.000
_cell.length_b   1.000
_cell.length_c   1.000
_cell.angle_alpha   90.00
_cell.angle_beta   90.00
_cell.angle_gamma   90.00
#
_symmetry.space_group_name_H-M   'P 1'
#
loop_
_entity.id
_entity.type
_entity.pdbx_description
1 polymer ?
#
loop_
_entity_poly.entity_id
_entity_poly.type
_entity_poly.pdbx_seq_one_letter_code
_entity_poly.pdbx_strand_id
1 'polypeptide(L)'
;MTKTFFIPNKQSILGEQEILTAKSILALLDGLESHSYDAVYLRQPLSRLEYIECAIVGQSQFLFKVSYADDHKAYRIDLPDLLTKTDWEIIKSFLDALLAYTGTEIEGLDGFDFEAYFQASIQAYLADTAARFTICQGIFNPVFFSHEDLKSFLEADGLAQFEARVRAVQETDAYFARVSFYQDGEGQVHGVYHLAQGVKTVLPREPFVPASYIEQLLDKEVQWEIDLVQITGDGSKPEDYEAIARLDYAKFLESLPSASYHQLDANQLEVQPILDKDFKALAQEE
;
A
#
# COMPACT_ATOMS: atom_id res chain seq x y z
N MET A 1 12.90 5.81 8.73
CA MET A 1 14.18 5.13 9.01
C MET A 1 13.87 3.65 9.06
N THR A 2 14.38 2.88 8.12
CA THR A 2 14.07 1.44 8.03
C THR A 2 14.76 0.68 9.15
N LYS A 3 13.99 -0.04 9.97
CA LYS A 3 14.55 -0.97 10.95
C LYS A 3 14.89 -2.28 10.26
N THR A 4 16.14 -2.70 10.41
CA THR A 4 16.65 -3.95 9.83
C THR A 4 17.10 -4.89 10.94
N PHE A 5 16.79 -6.18 10.76
CA PHE A 5 17.37 -7.28 11.52
C PHE A 5 18.23 -8.14 10.62
N PHE A 6 19.33 -8.67 11.16
CA PHE A 6 20.16 -9.63 10.46
C PHE A 6 20.20 -10.95 11.21
N ILE A 7 20.11 -12.06 10.48
CA ILE A 7 20.30 -13.39 11.03
C ILE A 7 21.46 -14.03 10.25
N PRO A 8 22.68 -14.05 10.82
CA PRO A 8 23.84 -14.62 10.16
C PRO A 8 23.58 -16.06 9.71
N ASN A 9 24.02 -16.41 8.52
CA ASN A 9 23.94 -17.79 8.09
C ASN A 9 25.00 -18.61 8.84
N LYS A 10 24.68 -19.84 9.23
CA LYS A 10 25.61 -20.64 10.06
C LYS A 10 26.88 -20.95 9.29
N GLN A 11 28.02 -20.61 9.88
CA GLN A 11 29.32 -21.02 9.39
C GLN A 11 29.82 -22.25 10.13
N SER A 12 30.34 -23.22 9.38
CA SER A 12 30.95 -24.43 9.93
C SER A 12 32.31 -24.70 9.31
N ILE A 13 33.05 -25.66 9.88
CA ILE A 13 34.35 -26.10 9.35
C ILE A 13 34.22 -26.67 7.91
N LEU A 14 33.03 -27.16 7.54
CA LEU A 14 32.75 -27.74 6.22
C LEU A 14 32.26 -26.71 5.19
N GLY A 15 32.12 -25.44 5.60
CA GLY A 15 31.58 -24.37 4.77
C GLY A 15 30.32 -23.75 5.36
N GLU A 16 29.71 -22.87 4.57
CA GLU A 16 28.50 -22.14 4.91
C GLU A 16 27.26 -23.03 4.74
N GLN A 17 26.29 -22.83 5.62
CA GLN A 17 24.95 -23.40 5.47
C GLN A 17 24.31 -22.95 4.15
N GLU A 18 23.47 -23.80 3.57
CA GLU A 18 22.76 -23.48 2.33
C GLU A 18 21.91 -22.21 2.48
N ILE A 19 22.01 -21.31 1.49
CA ILE A 19 21.15 -20.15 1.39
C ILE A 19 19.79 -20.62 0.89
N LEU A 20 18.75 -20.41 1.70
CA LEU A 20 17.39 -20.83 1.38
C LEU A 20 16.88 -20.17 0.11
N THR A 21 16.11 -20.94 -0.65
CA THR A 21 15.28 -20.38 -1.73
C THR A 21 14.18 -19.50 -1.16
N ALA A 22 13.68 -18.53 -1.94
CA ALA A 22 12.52 -17.74 -1.54
C ALA A 22 11.32 -18.63 -1.17
N LYS A 23 11.09 -19.71 -1.92
CA LYS A 23 10.04 -20.70 -1.60
C LYS A 23 10.26 -21.36 -0.24
N SER A 24 11.49 -21.73 0.09
CA SER A 24 11.80 -22.32 1.41
C SER A 24 11.63 -21.31 2.54
N ILE A 25 11.94 -20.04 2.29
CA ILE A 25 11.72 -18.94 3.25
C ILE A 25 10.23 -18.76 3.52
N LEU A 26 9.40 -18.71 2.47
CA LEU A 26 7.95 -18.60 2.61
C LEU A 26 7.36 -19.80 3.38
N ALA A 27 7.94 -20.99 3.24
CA ALA A 27 7.49 -22.19 3.95
C ALA A 27 7.85 -22.23 5.45
N LEU A 28 8.59 -21.23 5.97
CA LEU A 28 8.92 -21.17 7.41
C LEU A 28 7.71 -20.82 8.27
N LEU A 29 6.70 -20.16 7.71
CA LEU A 29 5.50 -19.75 8.41
C LEU A 29 4.27 -20.06 7.55
N ASP A 30 3.27 -20.71 8.13
CA ASP A 30 2.06 -21.10 7.40
C ASP A 30 1.29 -19.86 6.91
N GLY A 31 0.85 -19.91 5.65
CA GLY A 31 0.16 -18.80 5.00
C GLY A 31 1.03 -17.60 4.60
N LEU A 32 2.35 -17.64 4.76
CA LEU A 32 3.24 -16.57 4.29
C LEU A 32 3.38 -16.61 2.77
N GLU A 33 3.04 -15.49 2.12
CA GLU A 33 3.05 -15.34 0.66
C GLU A 33 4.01 -14.23 0.22
N SER A 34 4.44 -14.28 -1.04
CA SER A 34 5.26 -13.23 -1.64
C SER A 34 4.45 -12.35 -2.59
N HIS A 35 4.69 -11.04 -2.52
CA HIS A 35 4.05 -10.03 -3.36
C HIS A 35 5.00 -9.36 -4.37
N SER A 36 6.23 -9.87 -4.52
CA SER A 36 7.25 -9.24 -5.39
C SER A 36 7.54 -9.98 -6.69
N TYR A 37 7.29 -11.30 -6.76
CA TYR A 37 7.68 -12.10 -7.93
C TYR A 37 6.68 -13.19 -8.30
N ASP A 38 6.67 -13.54 -9.60
CA ASP A 38 6.00 -14.74 -10.08
C ASP A 38 6.61 -16.01 -9.47
N ALA A 39 5.78 -17.06 -9.37
CA ALA A 39 6.13 -18.34 -8.75
C ALA A 39 7.39 -19.02 -9.34
N VAL A 40 7.77 -18.71 -10.59
CA VAL A 40 8.99 -19.26 -11.21
C VAL A 40 10.25 -18.73 -10.55
N TYR A 41 10.27 -17.45 -10.15
CA TYR A 41 11.43 -16.81 -9.52
C TYR A 41 11.61 -17.24 -8.07
N LEU A 42 10.53 -17.64 -7.38
CA LEU A 42 10.58 -18.07 -5.98
C LEU A 42 11.41 -19.35 -5.75
N ARG A 43 11.76 -20.08 -6.81
CA ARG A 43 12.65 -21.25 -6.72
C ARG A 43 14.13 -20.88 -6.61
N GLN A 44 14.46 -19.61 -6.80
CA GLN A 44 15.84 -19.14 -6.70
C GLN A 44 16.27 -18.96 -5.23
N PRO A 45 17.54 -19.20 -4.89
CA PRO A 45 18.14 -18.76 -3.63
C PRO A 45 17.91 -17.26 -3.41
N LEU A 46 17.70 -16.84 -2.15
CA LEU A 46 17.53 -15.41 -1.86
C LEU A 46 18.71 -14.55 -2.31
N SER A 47 19.93 -15.07 -2.39
CA SER A 47 21.11 -14.34 -2.90
C SER A 47 21.06 -14.02 -4.40
N ARG A 48 20.05 -14.52 -5.13
CA ARG A 48 19.81 -14.17 -6.54
C ARG A 48 18.63 -13.21 -6.73
N LEU A 49 17.97 -12.83 -5.65
CA LEU A 49 16.85 -11.91 -5.63
C LEU A 49 17.27 -10.66 -4.86
N GLU A 50 16.71 -9.51 -5.19
CA GLU A 50 16.98 -8.29 -4.44
C GLU A 50 16.35 -8.38 -3.05
N TYR A 51 15.08 -8.77 -2.99
CA TYR A 51 14.32 -9.10 -1.79
C TYR A 51 13.00 -9.76 -2.21
N ILE A 52 12.32 -10.42 -1.27
CA ILE A 52 10.90 -10.75 -1.36
C ILE A 52 10.11 -9.91 -0.36
N GLU A 53 8.98 -9.36 -0.77
CA GLU A 53 7.98 -8.75 0.12
C GLU A 53 7.00 -9.82 0.57
N CYS A 54 6.84 -9.94 1.88
CA CYS A 54 6.12 -11.02 2.54
C CYS A 54 4.95 -10.49 3.36
N ALA A 55 3.83 -11.22 3.35
CA ALA A 55 2.68 -11.00 4.21
C ALA A 55 1.86 -12.29 4.36
N ILE A 56 1.00 -12.35 5.38
CA ILE A 56 -0.05 -13.36 5.48
C ILE A 56 -1.37 -12.69 5.10
N VAL A 57 -1.92 -13.06 3.95
CA VAL A 57 -3.18 -12.49 3.43
C VAL A 57 -4.32 -12.70 4.43
N GLY A 58 -5.08 -11.64 4.71
CA GLY A 58 -6.18 -11.65 5.67
C GLY A 58 -5.78 -11.47 7.14
N GLN A 59 -4.47 -11.36 7.43
CA GLN A 59 -3.96 -11.03 8.77
C GLN A 59 -3.08 -9.78 8.73
N SER A 60 -2.09 -9.78 7.85
CA SER A 60 -1.19 -8.67 7.66
C SER A 60 -1.90 -7.46 7.05
N GLN A 61 -1.41 -6.26 7.38
CA GLN A 61 -1.80 -5.01 6.73
C GLN A 61 -0.65 -4.43 5.90
N PHE A 62 0.60 -4.80 6.24
CA PHE A 62 1.81 -4.29 5.59
C PHE A 62 2.74 -5.43 5.18
N LEU A 63 3.58 -5.14 4.18
CA LEU A 63 4.61 -6.04 3.70
C LEU A 63 5.92 -5.79 4.44
N PHE A 64 6.62 -6.86 4.84
CA PHE A 64 8.01 -6.78 5.28
C PHE A 64 8.93 -7.41 4.23
N LYS A 65 10.17 -6.96 4.14
CA LYS A 65 11.12 -7.45 3.13
C LYS A 65 12.07 -8.48 3.72
N VAL A 66 12.32 -9.55 2.97
CA VAL A 66 13.35 -10.54 3.29
C VAL A 66 14.32 -10.64 2.13
N SER A 67 15.61 -10.48 2.42
CA SER A 67 16.69 -10.63 1.43
C SER A 67 17.87 -11.40 2.03
N TYR A 68 18.88 -11.68 1.21
CA TYR A 68 20.16 -12.20 1.68
C TYR A 68 21.26 -11.19 1.38
N ALA A 69 21.95 -10.74 2.42
CA ALA A 69 23.05 -9.80 2.33
C ALA A 69 24.37 -10.58 2.19
N ASP A 70 24.88 -10.75 0.96
CA ASP A 70 26.07 -11.56 0.67
C ASP A 70 27.34 -11.06 1.39
N ASP A 71 27.46 -9.74 1.56
CA ASP A 71 28.56 -9.09 2.27
C ASP A 71 28.54 -9.37 3.78
N HIS A 72 27.34 -9.49 4.36
CA HIS A 72 27.12 -9.85 5.78
C HIS A 72 26.96 -11.36 5.99
N LYS A 73 26.81 -12.12 4.90
CA LYS A 73 26.46 -13.55 4.90
C LYS A 73 25.26 -13.85 5.79
N ALA A 74 24.25 -12.97 5.76
CA ALA A 74 23.12 -12.99 6.66
C ALA A 74 21.80 -12.84 5.91
N TYR A 75 20.74 -13.44 6.44
CA TYR A 75 19.39 -13.07 6.05
C TYR A 75 19.09 -11.69 6.63
N ARG A 76 18.53 -10.81 5.80
CA ARG A 76 18.16 -9.45 6.14
C ARG A 76 16.64 -9.31 6.14
N ILE A 77 16.10 -8.78 7.22
CA ILE A 77 14.67 -8.54 7.39
C ILE A 77 14.48 -7.04 7.60
N ASP A 78 13.82 -6.37 6.65
CA ASP A 78 13.50 -4.95 6.75
C ASP A 78 12.04 -4.76 7.11
N LEU A 79 11.80 -4.03 8.19
CA LEU A 79 10.46 -3.64 8.62
C LEU A 79 9.99 -2.41 7.82
N PRO A 80 8.69 -2.33 7.51
CA PRO A 80 8.10 -1.05 7.11
C PRO A 80 8.19 -0.05 8.27
N ASP A 81 8.33 1.23 7.94
CA ASP A 81 8.46 2.31 8.94
C ASP A 81 7.23 2.43 9.85
N LEU A 82 6.04 2.07 9.36
CA LEU A 82 4.81 1.92 10.14
C LEU A 82 4.22 0.55 9.90
N LEU A 83 3.81 -0.14 10.97
CA LEU A 83 3.14 -1.43 10.91
C LEU A 83 2.21 -1.63 12.11
N THR A 84 1.27 -2.55 11.96
CA THR A 84 0.39 -2.94 13.06
C THR A 84 1.09 -3.88 14.03
N LYS A 85 0.52 -4.05 15.22
CA LYS A 85 0.97 -5.03 16.20
C LYS A 85 0.86 -6.46 15.65
N THR A 86 -0.19 -6.76 14.88
CA THR A 86 -0.36 -8.05 14.21
C THR A 86 0.77 -8.32 13.22
N ASP A 87 1.12 -7.34 12.38
CA ASP A 87 2.26 -7.47 11.46
C ASP A 87 3.57 -7.72 12.22
N TRP A 88 3.78 -7.02 13.33
CA TRP A 88 4.95 -7.24 14.18
C TRP A 88 4.98 -8.64 14.79
N GLU A 89 3.84 -9.19 15.22
CA GLU A 89 3.74 -10.55 15.75
C GLU A 89 4.04 -11.62 14.69
N ILE A 90 3.62 -11.39 13.45
CA ILE A 90 3.95 -12.23 12.29
C ILE A 90 5.46 -12.19 12.02
N ILE A 91 6.05 -11.00 11.99
CA ILE A 91 7.50 -10.82 11.77
C ILE A 91 8.30 -11.51 12.88
N LYS A 92 7.89 -11.40 14.15
CA LYS A 92 8.53 -12.11 15.25
C LYS A 92 8.49 -13.63 15.07
N SER A 93 7.32 -14.16 14.69
CA SER A 93 7.18 -15.60 14.44
C SER A 93 8.05 -16.07 13.27
N PHE A 94 8.17 -15.24 12.22
CA PHE A 94 9.09 -15.50 11.11
C PHE A 94 10.56 -15.48 11.56
N LEU A 95 10.95 -14.48 12.35
CA LEU A 95 12.31 -14.36 12.92
C LEU A 95 12.67 -15.58 13.78
N ASP A 96 11.74 -16.06 14.62
CA ASP A 96 11.94 -17.26 15.45
C ASP A 96 12.11 -18.54 14.59
N ALA A 97 11.31 -18.69 13.53
CA ALA A 97 11.42 -19.81 12.60
C ALA A 97 12.74 -19.80 11.82
N LEU A 98 13.20 -18.62 11.40
CA LEU A 98 14.47 -18.46 10.70
C LEU A 98 15.67 -18.66 11.65
N LEU A 99 15.58 -18.19 12.89
CA LEU A 99 16.53 -18.48 13.97
C LEU A 99 16.64 -19.99 14.22
N ALA A 100 15.53 -20.73 14.20
CA ALA A 100 15.56 -22.18 14.36
C ALA A 100 16.28 -22.88 13.19
N TYR A 101 16.22 -22.32 11.98
CA TYR A 101 16.95 -22.80 10.82
C TYR A 101 18.45 -22.48 10.88
N THR A 102 18.83 -21.24 11.17
CA THR A 102 20.24 -20.81 11.18
C THR A 102 20.96 -21.23 12.46
N GLY A 103 20.27 -21.23 13.60
CA GLY A 103 20.87 -21.48 14.90
C GLY A 103 21.86 -20.39 15.33
N THR A 104 21.70 -19.16 14.85
CA THR A 104 22.54 -17.99 15.15
C THR A 104 21.69 -16.85 15.69
N GLU A 105 22.23 -16.05 16.60
CA GLU A 105 21.53 -14.90 17.17
C GLU A 105 21.02 -13.90 16.12
N ILE A 106 19.92 -13.21 16.45
CA ILE A 106 19.30 -12.18 15.62
C ILE A 106 19.91 -10.82 15.98
N GLU A 107 20.73 -10.29 15.09
CA GLU A 107 21.36 -8.99 15.27
C GLU A 107 20.34 -7.85 15.17
N GLY A 108 20.41 -6.93 16.13
CA GLY A 108 19.55 -5.75 16.20
C GLY A 108 18.18 -5.98 16.84
N LEU A 109 17.83 -7.22 17.23
CA LEU A 109 16.58 -7.54 17.93
C LEU A 109 16.66 -7.31 19.45
N ASP A 110 17.84 -7.51 20.05
CA ASP A 110 18.02 -7.28 21.48
C ASP A 110 17.70 -5.82 21.85
N GLY A 111 16.90 -5.63 22.90
CA GLY A 111 16.38 -4.33 23.32
C GLY A 111 15.43 -3.64 22.33
N PHE A 112 14.98 -4.29 21.25
CA PHE A 112 14.02 -3.71 20.33
C PHE A 112 12.63 -3.57 20.97
N ASP A 113 12.13 -2.34 21.02
CA ASP A 113 10.78 -2.00 21.47
C ASP A 113 9.95 -1.51 20.28
N PHE A 114 8.88 -2.24 19.99
CA PHE A 114 7.99 -1.96 18.87
C PHE A 114 7.21 -0.65 19.05
N GLU A 115 6.73 -0.35 20.25
CA GLU A 115 5.96 0.87 20.49
C GLU A 115 6.89 2.09 20.43
N ALA A 116 8.11 1.97 20.95
CA ALA A 116 9.13 3.01 20.81
C ALA A 116 9.52 3.22 19.33
N TYR A 117 9.66 2.14 18.54
CA TYR A 117 9.92 2.23 17.11
C TYR A 117 8.77 2.92 16.35
N PHE A 118 7.52 2.58 16.66
CA PHE A 118 6.35 3.22 16.09
C PHE A 118 6.35 4.73 16.40
N GLN A 119 6.53 5.12 17.66
CA GLN A 119 6.58 6.54 18.06
C GLN A 119 7.72 7.30 17.39
N ALA A 120 8.92 6.71 17.31
CA ALA A 120 10.06 7.33 16.63
C ALA A 120 9.81 7.52 15.13
N SER A 121 9.14 6.56 14.48
CA SER A 121 8.78 6.64 13.07
C SER A 121 7.75 7.75 12.82
N ILE A 122 6.73 7.88 13.67
CA ILE A 122 5.78 8.99 13.62
C ILE A 122 6.48 10.35 13.79
N GLN A 123 7.41 10.46 14.74
CA GLN A 123 8.20 11.68 14.92
C GLN A 123 9.06 12.02 13.69
N ALA A 124 9.64 11.02 13.02
CA ALA A 124 10.40 11.21 11.81
C ALA A 124 9.52 11.75 10.66
N TYR A 125 8.29 11.23 10.51
CA TYR A 125 7.34 11.76 9.53
C TYR A 125 6.89 13.19 9.85
N LEU A 126 6.66 13.51 11.13
CA LEU A 126 6.31 14.87 11.57
C LEU A 126 7.44 15.90 11.38
N ALA A 127 8.69 15.44 11.21
CA ALA A 127 9.83 16.32 10.95
C ALA A 127 9.83 16.85 9.50
N ASP A 128 9.17 16.15 8.57
CA ASP A 128 8.98 16.62 7.20
C ASP A 128 7.75 17.54 7.12
N THR A 129 7.98 18.83 7.31
CA THR A 129 6.92 19.85 7.26
C THR A 129 6.52 20.24 5.83
N ALA A 130 7.23 19.76 4.81
CA ALA A 130 6.91 20.02 3.40
C ALA A 130 5.90 18.99 2.86
N ALA A 131 5.93 17.77 3.38
CA ALA A 131 4.96 16.73 3.02
C ALA A 131 3.55 17.09 3.48
N ARG A 132 2.60 17.13 2.53
CA ARG A 132 1.18 17.34 2.83
C ARG A 132 0.56 16.13 3.51
N PHE A 133 0.95 14.93 3.08
CA PHE A 133 0.49 13.65 3.60
C PHE A 133 1.67 12.70 3.80
N THR A 134 1.59 11.87 4.83
CA THR A 134 2.38 10.64 4.91
C THR A 134 1.62 9.53 4.22
N ILE A 135 2.22 8.92 3.21
CA ILE A 135 1.64 7.80 2.47
C ILE A 135 2.22 6.51 3.03
N CYS A 136 1.36 5.63 3.51
CA CYS A 136 1.73 4.30 3.96
C CYS A 136 1.14 3.26 3.01
N GLN A 137 2.00 2.52 2.31
CA GLN A 137 1.56 1.49 1.38
C GLN A 137 1.17 0.23 2.13
N GLY A 138 -0.14 -0.03 2.23
CA GLY A 138 -0.66 -1.32 2.70
C GLY A 138 -0.56 -2.40 1.62
N ILE A 139 -0.97 -3.63 1.95
CA ILE A 139 -0.96 -4.77 1.01
C ILE A 139 -1.85 -4.50 -0.20
N PHE A 140 -3.03 -3.92 0.01
CA PHE A 140 -4.00 -3.70 -1.05
C PHE A 140 -3.99 -2.25 -1.54
N ASN A 141 -4.01 -1.29 -0.60
CA ASN A 141 -4.27 0.10 -0.93
C ASN A 141 -3.34 1.05 -0.14
N PRO A 142 -3.00 2.23 -0.69
CA PRO A 142 -2.29 3.26 0.06
C PRO A 142 -3.19 3.93 1.09
N VAL A 143 -2.65 4.18 2.29
CA VAL A 143 -3.29 4.93 3.37
C VAL A 143 -2.62 6.30 3.48
N PHE A 144 -3.42 7.37 3.53
CA PHE A 144 -2.94 8.74 3.66
C PHE A 144 -3.19 9.25 5.07
N PHE A 145 -2.12 9.67 5.74
CA PHE A 145 -2.18 10.33 7.04
C PHE A 145 -1.85 11.81 6.90
N SER A 146 -2.69 12.64 7.50
CA SER A 146 -2.41 14.06 7.66
C SER A 146 -1.43 14.29 8.81
N HIS A 147 -0.84 15.49 8.86
CA HIS A 147 -0.05 15.93 10.01
C HIS A 147 -0.82 15.88 11.34
N GLU A 148 -2.16 16.06 11.32
CA GLU A 148 -2.99 15.96 12.53
C GLU A 148 -3.12 14.51 12.99
N ASP A 149 -3.29 13.58 12.06
CA ASP A 149 -3.36 12.15 12.35
C ASP A 149 -2.08 11.65 13.00
N LEU A 150 -0.93 12.02 12.43
CA LEU A 150 0.38 11.67 12.99
C LEU A 150 0.56 12.21 14.42
N LYS A 151 0.07 13.42 14.71
CA LYS A 151 0.10 13.97 16.08
C LYS A 151 -0.78 13.15 17.03
N SER A 152 -1.98 12.75 16.59
CA SER A 152 -2.88 11.94 17.41
C SER A 152 -2.30 10.55 17.70
N PHE A 153 -1.46 10.01 16.79
CA PHE A 153 -0.76 8.75 17.00
C PHE A 153 0.36 8.79 18.06
N LEU A 154 0.75 9.97 18.54
CA LEU A 154 1.68 10.11 19.67
C LEU A 154 0.99 10.15 21.04
N GLU A 155 -0.34 10.13 21.08
CA GLU A 155 -1.13 10.08 22.31
C GLU A 155 -1.27 8.65 22.86
N ALA A 156 -1.88 8.48 24.04
CA ALA A 156 -1.92 7.21 24.76
C ALA A 156 -2.53 6.03 23.97
N ASP A 157 -3.54 6.28 23.13
CA ASP A 157 -4.18 5.27 22.28
C ASP A 157 -3.70 5.34 20.82
N GLY A 158 -2.55 5.95 20.57
CA GLY A 158 -2.10 6.32 19.23
C GLY A 158 -1.93 5.15 18.27
N LEU A 159 -1.36 4.03 18.74
CA LEU A 159 -1.23 2.81 17.94
C LEU A 159 -2.61 2.24 17.54
N ALA A 160 -3.57 2.20 18.47
CA ALA A 160 -4.91 1.70 18.19
C ALA A 160 -5.66 2.59 17.19
N GLN A 161 -5.48 3.91 17.27
CA GLN A 161 -6.03 4.85 16.29
C GLN A 161 -5.43 4.64 14.90
N PHE A 162 -4.11 4.46 14.82
CA PHE A 162 -3.41 4.13 13.58
C PHE A 162 -3.97 2.85 12.96
N GLU A 163 -4.03 1.76 13.75
CA GLU A 163 -4.53 0.46 13.29
C GLU A 163 -5.99 0.52 12.83
N ALA A 164 -6.85 1.27 13.51
CA ALA A 164 -8.25 1.44 13.11
C ALA A 164 -8.39 2.13 11.75
N ARG A 165 -7.55 3.13 11.47
CA ARG A 165 -7.54 3.85 10.18
C ARG A 165 -6.97 2.99 9.06
N VAL A 166 -5.88 2.27 9.31
CA VAL A 166 -5.32 1.30 8.36
C VAL A 166 -6.37 0.25 8.01
N ARG A 167 -7.04 -0.30 9.03
CA ARG A 167 -8.10 -1.30 8.84
C ARG A 167 -9.24 -0.78 7.97
N ALA A 168 -9.72 0.44 8.21
CA ALA A 168 -10.78 1.04 7.42
C ALA A 168 -10.43 1.08 5.92
N VAL A 169 -9.18 1.38 5.57
CA VAL A 169 -8.72 1.46 4.18
C VAL A 169 -8.40 0.09 3.57
N GLN A 170 -7.79 -0.82 4.33
CA GLN A 170 -7.39 -2.14 3.80
C GLN A 170 -8.56 -3.13 3.72
N GLU A 171 -9.58 -2.98 4.56
CA GLU A 171 -10.71 -3.91 4.66
C GLU A 171 -12.00 -3.38 4.01
N THR A 172 -11.98 -2.19 3.38
CA THR A 172 -13.14 -1.72 2.61
C THR A 172 -13.39 -2.61 1.39
N ASP A 173 -14.66 -2.84 1.08
CA ASP A 173 -15.14 -3.52 -0.13
C ASP A 173 -15.31 -2.55 -1.31
N ALA A 174 -14.98 -1.27 -1.14
CA ALA A 174 -15.04 -0.28 -2.20
C ALA A 174 -13.93 -0.49 -3.25
N TYR A 175 -14.27 -0.23 -4.50
CA TYR A 175 -13.31 -0.24 -5.60
C TYR A 175 -12.40 0.99 -5.53
N PHE A 176 -11.08 0.80 -5.45
CA PHE A 176 -10.14 1.92 -5.53
C PHE A 176 -9.98 2.39 -6.97
N ALA A 177 -10.40 3.62 -7.24
CA ALA A 177 -10.35 4.18 -8.57
C ALA A 177 -8.91 4.27 -9.07
N ARG A 178 -8.69 3.75 -10.28
CA ARG A 178 -7.40 3.83 -10.98
C ARG A 178 -7.42 5.00 -11.94
N VAL A 179 -6.35 5.78 -11.93
CA VAL A 179 -6.11 6.83 -12.93
C VAL A 179 -5.52 6.24 -14.20
N SER A 180 -5.99 6.72 -15.34
CA SER A 180 -5.35 6.52 -16.65
C SER A 180 -4.77 7.84 -17.14
N PHE A 181 -3.60 7.79 -17.78
CA PHE A 181 -2.96 8.98 -18.36
C PHE A 181 -2.90 8.90 -19.88
N TYR A 182 -3.20 10.00 -20.56
CA TYR A 182 -2.94 10.17 -21.99
C TYR A 182 -2.50 11.60 -22.29
N GLN A 183 -1.88 11.79 -23.46
CA GLN A 183 -1.49 13.10 -23.97
C GLN A 183 -2.32 13.41 -25.22
N ASP A 184 -2.91 14.59 -25.28
CA ASP A 184 -3.73 15.00 -26.42
C ASP A 184 -2.89 15.49 -27.61
N GLY A 185 -3.57 15.97 -28.67
CA GLY A 185 -2.92 16.46 -29.88
C GLY A 185 -2.17 17.79 -29.71
N GLU A 186 -2.46 18.55 -28.65
CA GLU A 186 -1.79 19.82 -28.31
C GLU A 186 -0.63 19.62 -27.32
N GLY A 187 -0.53 18.42 -26.74
CA GLY A 187 0.51 18.00 -25.83
C GLY A 187 0.13 18.12 -24.35
N GLN A 188 -1.13 18.45 -24.05
CA GLN A 188 -1.67 18.46 -22.69
C GLN A 188 -1.78 17.03 -22.15
N VAL A 189 -1.36 16.81 -20.91
CA VAL A 189 -1.55 15.52 -20.23
C VAL A 189 -2.87 15.53 -19.47
N HIS A 190 -3.63 14.45 -19.64
CA HIS A 190 -4.89 14.21 -18.97
C HIS A 190 -4.75 13.02 -18.02
N GLY A 191 -5.19 13.19 -16.77
CA GLY A 191 -5.33 12.15 -15.78
C GLY A 191 -6.81 11.89 -15.51
N VAL A 192 -7.30 10.71 -15.91
CA VAL A 192 -8.73 10.37 -15.89
C VAL A 192 -9.01 9.27 -14.88
N TYR A 193 -9.81 9.59 -13.88
CA TYR A 193 -10.46 8.61 -13.00
C TYR A 193 -11.77 8.12 -13.62
N HIS A 194 -12.28 6.99 -13.15
CA HIS A 194 -13.54 6.43 -13.64
C HIS A 194 -14.46 6.15 -12.45
N LEU A 195 -15.71 6.63 -12.52
CA LEU A 195 -16.76 6.28 -11.59
C LEU A 195 -17.83 5.47 -12.34
N ALA A 196 -17.98 4.20 -11.99
CA ALA A 196 -19.00 3.35 -12.57
C ALA A 196 -20.31 3.46 -11.77
N GLN A 197 -21.44 3.55 -12.47
CA GLN A 197 -22.77 3.60 -11.86
C GLN A 197 -22.99 2.39 -10.95
N GLY A 198 -23.48 2.65 -9.73
CA GLY A 198 -23.79 1.60 -8.77
C GLY A 198 -22.58 0.92 -8.12
N VAL A 199 -21.35 1.35 -8.40
CA VAL A 199 -20.14 0.81 -7.79
C VAL A 199 -19.69 1.70 -6.65
N LYS A 200 -19.57 1.12 -5.45
CA LYS A 200 -18.95 1.77 -4.29
C LYS A 200 -17.47 2.00 -4.61
N THR A 201 -17.01 3.24 -4.56
CA THR A 201 -15.71 3.62 -5.14
C THR A 201 -14.94 4.53 -4.20
N VAL A 202 -13.66 4.23 -3.98
CA VAL A 202 -12.71 5.15 -3.32
C VAL A 202 -12.09 6.06 -4.37
N LEU A 203 -12.23 7.37 -4.15
CA LEU A 203 -11.69 8.42 -5.01
C LEU A 203 -10.77 9.35 -4.19
N PRO A 204 -9.67 9.85 -4.76
CA PRO A 204 -8.83 10.81 -4.07
C PRO A 204 -9.54 12.18 -3.94
N ARG A 205 -9.38 12.84 -2.80
CA ARG A 205 -9.79 14.25 -2.62
C ARG A 205 -8.91 15.16 -3.45
N GLU A 206 -7.60 14.90 -3.43
CA GLU A 206 -6.61 15.55 -4.26
C GLU A 206 -6.03 14.51 -5.21
N PRO A 207 -6.32 14.61 -6.52
CA PRO A 207 -5.80 13.66 -7.47
C PRO A 207 -4.27 13.77 -7.55
N PHE A 208 -3.59 12.64 -7.70
CA PHE A 208 -2.13 12.56 -7.66
C PHE A 208 -1.59 11.62 -8.75
N VAL A 209 -0.33 11.82 -9.11
CA VAL A 209 0.41 10.93 -10.00
C VAL A 209 0.98 9.76 -9.19
N PRO A 210 0.56 8.50 -9.44
CA PRO A 210 1.12 7.35 -8.75
C PRO A 210 2.62 7.19 -9.02
N ALA A 211 3.34 6.56 -8.09
CA ALA A 211 4.80 6.40 -8.17
C ALA A 211 5.30 5.84 -9.51
N SER A 212 4.56 4.89 -10.10
CA SER A 212 4.89 4.28 -11.39
C SER A 212 4.88 5.24 -12.57
N TYR A 213 4.26 6.42 -12.43
CA TYR A 213 4.14 7.44 -13.49
C TYR A 213 4.96 8.70 -13.20
N ILE A 214 5.56 8.84 -12.02
CA ILE A 214 6.29 10.06 -11.63
C ILE A 214 7.39 10.41 -12.62
N GLU A 215 8.24 9.45 -12.98
CA GLU A 215 9.36 9.71 -13.92
C GLU A 215 8.86 10.13 -15.31
N GLN A 216 7.78 9.50 -15.79
CA GLN A 216 7.23 9.78 -17.12
C GLN A 216 6.52 11.14 -17.21
N LEU A 217 5.90 11.56 -16.11
CA LEU A 217 5.10 12.79 -16.03
C LEU A 217 5.82 13.91 -15.28
N LEU A 218 7.12 13.75 -15.04
CA LEU A 218 7.94 14.75 -14.36
C LEU A 218 7.83 16.10 -15.09
N ASP A 219 7.59 17.16 -14.32
CA ASP A 219 7.40 18.53 -14.79
C ASP A 219 6.22 18.75 -15.78
N LYS A 220 5.31 17.79 -15.93
CA LYS A 220 4.10 17.95 -16.73
C LYS A 220 2.92 18.39 -15.87
N GLU A 221 2.21 19.40 -16.33
CA GLU A 221 0.91 19.76 -15.75
C GLU A 221 -0.14 18.75 -16.21
N VAL A 222 -0.94 18.25 -15.26
CA VAL A 222 -1.98 17.25 -15.52
C VAL A 222 -3.35 17.91 -15.37
N GLN A 223 -4.16 17.83 -16.42
CA GLN A 223 -5.58 18.12 -16.38
C GLN A 223 -6.32 16.92 -15.77
N TRP A 224 -7.01 17.13 -14.67
CA TRP A 224 -7.67 16.05 -13.93
C TRP A 224 -9.14 15.96 -14.29
N GLU A 225 -9.57 14.77 -14.68
CA GLU A 225 -10.91 14.53 -15.17
C GLU A 225 -11.48 13.24 -14.56
N ILE A 226 -12.80 13.09 -14.65
CA ILE A 226 -13.48 11.86 -14.29
C ILE A 226 -14.49 11.46 -15.38
N ASP A 227 -14.44 10.20 -15.78
CA ASP A 227 -15.44 9.58 -16.64
C ASP A 227 -16.54 8.97 -15.78
N LEU A 228 -17.79 9.38 -16.05
CA LEU A 228 -18.97 8.72 -15.51
C LEU A 228 -19.36 7.59 -16.45
N VAL A 229 -19.33 6.36 -15.96
CA VAL A 229 -19.51 5.16 -16.77
C VAL A 229 -20.77 4.43 -16.35
N GLN A 230 -21.71 4.26 -17.27
CA GLN A 230 -22.90 3.44 -17.08
C GLN A 230 -22.61 2.00 -17.51
N ILE A 231 -23.12 1.03 -16.75
CA ILE A 231 -23.11 -0.39 -17.12
C ILE A 231 -24.49 -0.73 -17.65
N THR A 232 -24.58 -0.99 -18.96
CA THR A 232 -25.88 -1.22 -19.66
C THR A 232 -26.23 -2.69 -19.80
N GLY A 233 -25.29 -3.59 -19.47
CA GLY A 233 -25.42 -5.05 -19.61
C GLY A 233 -24.72 -5.82 -18.49
N ASP A 234 -23.87 -6.78 -18.85
CA ASP A 234 -23.10 -7.61 -17.94
C ASP A 234 -21.87 -6.85 -17.44
N GLY A 235 -21.88 -6.45 -16.16
CA GLY A 235 -20.76 -5.75 -15.53
C GLY A 235 -19.45 -6.55 -15.41
N SER A 236 -19.35 -7.75 -15.98
CA SER A 236 -18.07 -8.44 -16.18
C SER A 236 -17.45 -8.21 -17.57
N LYS A 237 -18.17 -7.54 -18.47
CA LYS A 237 -17.78 -7.36 -19.88
C LYS A 237 -17.50 -5.90 -20.20
N PRO A 238 -16.26 -5.54 -20.56
CA PRO A 238 -15.90 -4.17 -20.91
C PRO A 238 -16.78 -3.53 -22.01
N GLU A 239 -17.31 -4.32 -22.94
CA GLU A 239 -18.21 -3.84 -24.00
C GLU A 239 -19.56 -3.30 -23.50
N ASP A 240 -19.96 -3.64 -22.27
CA ASP A 240 -21.21 -3.20 -21.66
C ASP A 240 -21.04 -1.89 -20.85
N TYR A 241 -19.83 -1.31 -20.86
CA TYR A 241 -19.50 -0.04 -20.21
C TYR A 241 -19.58 1.11 -21.21
N GLU A 242 -20.40 2.11 -20.89
CA GLU A 242 -20.61 3.30 -21.72
C GLU A 242 -20.25 4.55 -20.91
N ALA A 243 -19.24 5.30 -21.35
CA ALA A 243 -18.95 6.62 -20.78
C ALA A 243 -20.05 7.60 -21.18
N ILE A 244 -20.77 8.15 -20.21
CA ILE A 244 -21.92 9.04 -20.44
C ILE A 244 -21.56 10.53 -20.28
N ALA A 245 -20.48 10.84 -19.56
CA ALA A 245 -19.94 12.18 -19.41
C ALA A 245 -18.46 12.13 -18.99
N ARG A 246 -17.72 13.17 -19.36
CA ARG A 246 -16.39 13.49 -18.83
C ARG A 246 -16.44 14.84 -18.17
N LEU A 247 -16.06 14.90 -16.90
CA LEU A 247 -16.14 16.11 -16.08
C LEU A 247 -14.75 16.52 -15.61
N ASP A 248 -14.57 17.81 -15.38
CA ASP A 248 -13.46 18.31 -14.58
C ASP A 248 -13.53 17.69 -13.18
N TYR A 249 -12.41 17.17 -12.69
CA TYR A 249 -12.39 16.40 -11.44
C TYR A 249 -12.79 17.25 -10.22
N ALA A 250 -12.35 18.51 -10.17
CA ALA A 250 -12.66 19.40 -9.06
C ALA A 250 -14.14 19.78 -9.05
N LYS A 251 -14.70 20.15 -10.21
CA LYS A 251 -16.14 20.40 -10.35
C LYS A 251 -16.97 19.17 -9.96
N PHE A 252 -16.55 17.98 -10.37
CA PHE A 252 -17.23 16.74 -9.97
C PHE A 252 -17.26 16.58 -8.45
N LEU A 253 -16.13 16.79 -7.74
CA LEU A 253 -16.12 16.69 -6.29
C LEU A 253 -17.04 17.72 -5.61
N GLU A 254 -17.20 18.92 -6.19
CA GLU A 254 -18.14 19.93 -5.70
C GLU A 254 -19.61 19.52 -5.93
N SER A 255 -19.89 18.81 -7.02
CA SER A 255 -21.22 18.29 -7.37
C SER A 255 -21.67 17.08 -6.55
N LEU A 256 -20.72 16.38 -5.92
CA LEU A 256 -21.02 15.15 -5.18
C LEU A 256 -21.95 15.46 -3.99
N PRO A 257 -23.11 14.77 -3.91
CA PRO A 257 -24.00 14.93 -2.75
C PRO A 257 -23.27 14.58 -1.45
N SER A 258 -23.32 15.46 -0.45
CA SER A 258 -22.62 15.23 0.83
C SER A 258 -23.06 13.96 1.57
N ALA A 259 -24.25 13.44 1.26
CA ALA A 259 -24.75 12.18 1.81
C ALA A 259 -24.27 10.92 1.04
N SER A 260 -23.66 11.09 -0.14
CA SER A 260 -23.21 9.98 -0.98
C SER A 260 -21.76 9.59 -0.76
N TYR A 261 -21.03 10.23 0.16
CA TYR A 261 -19.66 9.85 0.47
C TYR A 261 -19.30 10.10 1.93
N HIS A 262 -18.24 9.46 2.40
CA HIS A 262 -17.57 9.81 3.63
C HIS A 262 -16.06 9.87 3.42
N GLN A 263 -15.37 10.59 4.30
CA GLN A 263 -13.92 10.64 4.28
C GLN A 263 -13.37 9.33 4.85
N LEU A 264 -12.59 8.61 4.04
CA LEU A 264 -11.97 7.34 4.41
C LEU A 264 -10.63 7.56 5.14
N ASP A 265 -9.81 8.47 4.62
CA ASP A 265 -8.54 8.89 5.21
C ASP A 265 -8.21 10.36 4.88
N ALA A 266 -6.95 10.81 5.05
CA ALA A 266 -6.58 12.20 4.81
C ALA A 266 -6.77 12.67 3.35
N ASN A 267 -6.70 11.78 2.36
CA ASN A 267 -6.81 12.11 0.94
C ASN A 267 -7.82 11.25 0.17
N GLN A 268 -8.61 10.41 0.81
CA GLN A 268 -9.53 9.49 0.14
C GLN A 268 -10.97 9.66 0.63
N LEU A 269 -11.91 9.63 -0.31
CA LEU A 269 -13.34 9.58 -0.08
C LEU A 269 -13.86 8.22 -0.52
N GLU A 270 -14.67 7.58 0.33
CA GLU A 270 -15.47 6.44 -0.10
C GLU A 270 -16.84 6.94 -0.55
N VAL A 271 -17.07 6.88 -1.86
CA VAL A 271 -18.34 7.25 -2.51
C VAL A 271 -19.23 6.01 -2.56
N GLN A 272 -20.42 6.13 -2.00
CA GLN A 272 -21.46 5.11 -2.03
C GLN A 272 -22.01 4.91 -3.45
N PRO A 273 -22.60 3.75 -3.76
CA PRO A 273 -23.25 3.52 -5.05
C PRO A 273 -24.24 4.63 -5.43
N ILE A 274 -23.96 5.35 -6.52
CA ILE A 274 -24.86 6.36 -7.08
C ILE A 274 -25.63 5.72 -8.23
N LEU A 275 -26.96 5.86 -8.21
CA LEU A 275 -27.87 5.15 -9.12
C LEU A 275 -28.70 6.10 -9.98
N ASP A 276 -29.03 5.64 -11.19
CA ASP A 276 -30.07 6.14 -12.08
C ASP A 276 -30.11 7.66 -12.21
N LYS A 277 -31.13 8.28 -11.63
CA LYS A 277 -31.38 9.72 -11.74
C LYS A 277 -30.27 10.55 -11.11
N ASP A 278 -29.69 10.08 -10.01
CA ASP A 278 -28.68 10.83 -9.26
C ASP A 278 -27.35 10.74 -10.02
N PHE A 279 -27.07 9.59 -10.64
CA PHE A 279 -25.89 9.41 -11.50
C PHE A 279 -25.99 10.25 -12.78
N LYS A 280 -27.17 10.29 -13.41
CA LYS A 280 -27.43 11.13 -14.59
C LYS A 280 -27.44 12.62 -14.28
N ALA A 281 -27.79 13.02 -13.05
CA ALA A 281 -27.72 14.42 -12.64
C ALA A 281 -26.27 14.90 -12.56
N LEU A 282 -25.35 14.08 -12.03
CA LEU A 282 -23.91 14.37 -12.05
C LEU A 282 -23.39 14.60 -13.47
N ALA A 283 -23.86 13.81 -14.44
CA ALA A 283 -23.47 13.92 -15.84
C ALA A 283 -23.96 15.22 -16.55
N GLN A 284 -24.82 16.02 -15.92
CA GLN A 284 -25.37 17.25 -16.49
C GLN A 284 -24.69 18.53 -15.97
N GLU A 285 -23.74 18.40 -15.04
CA GLU A 285 -22.97 19.52 -14.51
C GLU A 285 -21.73 19.79 -15.38
N GLU A 286 -21.89 20.53 -16.48
CA GLU A 286 -20.78 21.05 -17.31
C GLU A 286 -20.31 22.46 -16.88
#